data_AF-A0A800MD71-F1
#
_entry.id   AF-A0A800MD71-F1
#
_cell.length_a   1.000
_cell.length_b   1.000
_cell.length_c   1.000
_cell.angle_alpha   90.00
_cell.angle_beta   90.00
_cell.angle_gamma   90.00
#
_symmetry.space_group_name_H-M   'P 1'
#
loop_
_entity.id
_entity.type
_entity.pdbx_description
1 polymer ?
#
loop_
_entity_poly.entity_id
_entity_poly.type
_entity_poly.pdbx_seq_one_letter_code
_entity_poly.pdbx_strand_id
1 'polypeptide(L)'
;MFEAASCSTCHNMEGRGGNVGADLSQAGKNYPGAELLRHILEPAITVKPEHRIFGIELNDGSQYFGQVVKDDGESVTITESLQEPDVTVTLYRDEIDRMVPLQISPMPTGLLVTLSHDEVLNLLAYIAANGNKNDTVFK
;
A
#
# COMPACT_ATOMS: atom_id res chain seq x y z
N MET A 1 10.80 -15.68 4.10
CA MET A 1 10.21 -15.22 2.83
C MET A 1 9.57 -13.86 2.97
N PHE A 2 8.64 -13.65 3.90
CA PHE A 2 8.01 -12.33 4.13
C PHE A 2 9.00 -11.18 4.37
N GLU A 3 10.01 -11.38 5.22
CA GLU A 3 11.08 -10.38 5.43
C GLU A 3 12.03 -10.30 4.22
N ALA A 4 12.37 -11.44 3.63
CA ALA A 4 13.29 -11.53 2.49
C ALA A 4 12.76 -10.82 1.23
N ALA A 5 11.43 -10.81 1.05
CA ALA A 5 10.72 -10.08 0.01
C ALA A 5 10.37 -8.63 0.43
N SER A 6 10.91 -8.16 1.56
CA SER A 6 10.71 -6.83 2.13
C SER A 6 9.25 -6.45 2.43
N CYS A 7 8.34 -7.43 2.51
CA CYS A 7 6.94 -7.18 2.79
C CYS A 7 6.74 -6.58 4.19
N SER A 8 7.54 -7.04 5.16
CA SER A 8 7.50 -6.56 6.56
C SER A 8 7.91 -5.10 6.74
N THR A 9 8.57 -4.48 5.75
CA THR A 9 8.94 -3.07 5.81
C THR A 9 7.72 -2.17 5.82
N CYS A 10 6.69 -2.53 5.07
CA CYS A 10 5.48 -1.73 4.94
C CYS A 10 4.27 -2.37 5.63
N HIS A 11 4.17 -3.69 5.62
CA HIS A 11 2.99 -4.40 6.09
C HIS A 11 3.17 -5.01 7.47
N ASN A 12 2.07 -4.98 8.22
CA ASN A 12 1.92 -5.66 9.49
C ASN A 12 1.32 -7.05 9.29
N MET A 13 1.71 -8.00 10.12
CA MET A 13 1.04 -9.27 10.31
C MET A 13 1.13 -9.66 11.79
N GLU A 14 0.00 -9.89 12.44
CA GLU A 14 -0.13 -10.22 13.88
C GLU A 14 0.65 -9.24 14.79
N GLY A 15 0.59 -7.95 14.48
CA GLY A 15 1.25 -6.90 15.25
C GLY A 15 2.74 -6.72 14.94
N ARG A 16 3.29 -7.39 13.91
CA ARG A 16 4.71 -7.30 13.52
C ARG A 16 4.89 -6.75 12.11
N GLY A 17 5.85 -5.84 11.95
CA GLY A 17 6.17 -5.20 10.66
C GLY A 17 5.84 -3.72 10.63
N GLY A 18 5.79 -3.14 9.44
CA GLY A 18 5.44 -1.73 9.22
C GLY A 18 3.93 -1.49 9.24
N ASN A 19 3.54 -0.21 9.38
CA ASN A 19 2.14 0.22 9.37
C ASN A 19 1.83 1.18 8.20
N VAL A 20 2.69 1.19 7.18
CA VAL A 20 2.53 2.00 5.97
C VAL A 20 1.50 1.38 5.04
N GLY A 21 1.57 0.06 4.87
CA GLY A 21 0.58 -0.75 4.17
C GLY A 21 -0.44 -1.35 5.13
N ALA A 22 -1.51 -1.91 4.58
CA ALA A 22 -2.56 -2.54 5.37
C ALA A 22 -2.07 -3.77 6.16
N ASP A 23 -2.76 -4.10 7.25
CA ASP A 23 -2.57 -5.34 7.99
C ASP A 23 -2.93 -6.56 7.12
N LEU A 24 -1.98 -7.49 6.97
CA LEU A 24 -2.10 -8.69 6.16
C LEU A 24 -2.59 -9.91 6.95
N SER A 25 -2.93 -9.76 8.24
CA SER A 25 -3.34 -10.89 9.09
C SER A 25 -4.58 -11.63 8.59
N GLN A 26 -5.44 -10.95 7.83
CA GLN A 26 -6.62 -11.55 7.17
C GLN A 26 -6.47 -11.65 5.64
N ALA A 27 -5.32 -11.27 5.07
CA ALA A 27 -5.13 -11.25 3.62
C ALA A 27 -5.33 -12.64 2.98
N GLY A 28 -4.86 -13.70 3.64
CA GLY A 28 -5.04 -15.08 3.19
C GLY A 28 -6.49 -15.53 3.04
N LYS A 29 -7.37 -15.03 3.91
CA LYS A 29 -8.82 -15.33 3.86
C LYS A 29 -9.54 -14.44 2.86
N ASN A 30 -9.14 -13.18 2.77
CA ASN A 30 -9.79 -12.18 1.93
C ASN A 30 -9.43 -12.35 0.44
N TYR A 31 -8.23 -12.86 0.14
CA TYR A 31 -7.69 -12.98 -1.20
C TYR A 31 -7.07 -14.38 -1.40
N PRO A 32 -7.86 -15.43 -1.65
CA PRO A 32 -7.33 -16.79 -1.75
C PRO A 32 -6.55 -17.04 -3.06
N GLY A 33 -5.45 -17.79 -2.94
CA GLY A 33 -4.73 -18.37 -4.09
C GLY A 33 -4.20 -17.34 -5.09
N ALA A 34 -4.66 -17.43 -6.33
CA ALA A 34 -4.21 -16.57 -7.43
C ALA A 34 -4.56 -15.10 -7.23
N GLU A 35 -5.59 -14.79 -6.43
CA GLU A 35 -5.98 -13.42 -6.13
C GLU A 35 -4.88 -12.71 -5.34
N LEU A 36 -4.37 -13.32 -4.26
CA LEU A 36 -3.24 -12.78 -3.50
C LEU A 36 -2.02 -12.49 -4.39
N LEU A 37 -1.67 -13.45 -5.26
CA LEU A 37 -0.56 -13.27 -6.19
C LEU A 37 -0.81 -12.08 -7.12
N ARG A 38 -2.04 -11.93 -7.62
CA ARG A 38 -2.41 -10.80 -8.48
C ARG A 38 -2.25 -9.46 -7.77
N HIS A 39 -2.64 -9.35 -6.50
CA HIS A 39 -2.43 -8.12 -5.72
C HIS A 39 -0.94 -7.77 -5.55
N ILE A 40 -0.06 -8.77 -5.46
CA ILE A 40 1.38 -8.54 -5.36
C ILE A 40 1.98 -8.14 -6.72
N LEU A 41 1.50 -8.74 -7.81
CA LEU A 41 1.97 -8.46 -9.17
C LEU A 41 1.44 -7.13 -9.72
N GLU A 42 0.21 -6.75 -9.34
CA GLU A 42 -0.47 -5.54 -9.79
C GLU A 42 -0.96 -4.71 -8.59
N PRO A 43 -0.08 -4.10 -7.77
CA PRO A 43 -0.51 -3.47 -6.51
C PRO A 43 -1.47 -2.28 -6.64
N ALA A 44 -1.64 -1.74 -7.85
CA ALA A 44 -2.54 -0.64 -8.14
C ALA A 44 -4.02 -1.04 -8.24
N ILE A 45 -4.34 -2.34 -8.42
CA ILE A 45 -5.71 -2.80 -8.74
C ILE A 45 -6.72 -2.59 -7.60
N THR A 46 -6.25 -2.51 -6.36
CA THR A 46 -7.10 -2.39 -5.17
C THR A 46 -6.65 -1.29 -4.22
N VAL A 47 -6.05 -0.23 -4.73
CA VAL A 47 -5.79 0.97 -3.91
C VAL A 47 -7.15 1.56 -3.52
N LYS A 48 -7.52 1.32 -2.27
CA LYS A 48 -8.73 1.89 -1.67
C LYS A 48 -8.69 3.42 -1.80
N PRO A 49 -9.83 4.09 -1.99
CA PRO A 49 -9.87 5.55 -2.12
C PRO A 49 -9.12 6.28 -1.01
N GLU A 50 -9.21 5.79 0.23
CA GLU A 50 -8.50 6.33 1.40
C GLU A 50 -6.97 6.28 1.30
N HIS A 51 -6.40 5.40 0.47
CA HIS A 51 -4.95 5.23 0.29
C HIS A 51 -4.43 5.76 -1.05
N ARG A 52 -5.26 6.48 -1.81
CA ARG A 52 -4.84 7.03 -3.10
C ARG A 52 -3.91 8.22 -2.90
N ILE A 53 -2.84 8.21 -3.68
CA ILE A 53 -2.00 9.40 -3.86
C ILE A 53 -2.69 10.31 -4.87
N PHE A 54 -2.76 11.59 -4.55
CA PHE A 54 -3.24 12.64 -5.42
C PHE A 54 -2.07 13.43 -5.97
N GLY A 55 -2.13 13.74 -7.27
CA GLY A 55 -1.33 14.81 -7.85
C GLY A 55 -2.13 16.10 -7.77
N ILE A 56 -1.53 17.12 -7.16
CA ILE A 56 -2.15 18.43 -6.93
C ILE A 56 -1.28 19.49 -7.61
N GLU A 57 -1.89 20.29 -8.47
CA GLU A 57 -1.29 21.43 -9.16
C GLU A 57 -1.96 22.70 -8.66
N LEU A 58 -1.16 23.66 -8.20
CA LEU A 58 -1.64 24.96 -7.74
C LEU A 58 -1.65 25.98 -8.90
N ASN A 59 -2.43 27.04 -8.72
CA ASN A 59 -2.55 28.14 -9.68
C ASN A 59 -1.21 28.86 -9.97
N ASP A 60 -0.24 28.78 -9.06
CA ASP A 60 1.11 29.34 -9.23
C ASP A 60 2.08 28.41 -9.98
N GLY A 61 1.62 27.21 -10.36
CA GLY A 61 2.38 26.16 -11.03
C GLY A 61 3.11 25.19 -10.09
N SER A 62 3.00 25.35 -8.78
CA SER A 62 3.54 24.40 -7.80
C SER A 62 2.82 23.05 -7.88
N GLN A 63 3.58 21.97 -7.67
CA GLN A 63 3.04 20.61 -7.71
C GLN A 63 3.33 19.85 -6.42
N TYR A 64 2.32 19.14 -5.94
CA TYR A 64 2.39 18.31 -4.75
C TYR A 64 1.89 16.90 -5.06
N PHE A 65 2.47 15.91 -4.36
CA PHE A 65 2.08 14.52 -4.47
C PHE A 65 1.90 13.92 -3.09
N GLY A 66 0.67 13.56 -2.74
CA GLY A 66 0.42 13.07 -1.39
C GLY A 66 -0.91 12.37 -1.20
N GLN A 67 -1.03 11.70 -0.06
CA GLN A 67 -2.29 11.12 0.40
C GLN A 67 -3.07 12.18 1.18
N VAL A 68 -4.38 12.26 0.94
CA VAL A 68 -5.27 13.13 1.71
C VAL A 68 -5.46 12.55 3.10
N VAL A 69 -5.06 13.29 4.13
CA VAL A 69 -5.27 12.93 5.54
C VAL A 69 -6.43 13.68 6.17
N LYS A 70 -6.81 14.83 5.59
CA LYS A 70 -7.98 15.62 6.02
C LYS A 70 -8.54 16.40 4.82
N ASP A 71 -9.87 16.44 4.73
CA ASP A 71 -10.62 17.27 3.81
C ASP A 71 -11.74 17.96 4.60
N ASP A 72 -11.71 19.28 4.70
CA ASP A 72 -12.73 20.07 5.41
C ASP A 72 -13.59 20.92 4.47
N GLY A 73 -13.48 20.70 3.16
CA GLY A 73 -14.28 21.39 2.14
C GLY A 73 -13.71 22.75 1.71
N GLU A 74 -12.98 23.46 2.57
CA GLU A 74 -12.26 24.71 2.20
C GLU A 74 -10.78 24.43 1.89
N SER A 75 -10.20 23.43 2.56
CA SER A 75 -8.82 23.02 2.40
C SER A 75 -8.67 21.50 2.35
N VAL A 76 -7.55 21.06 1.79
CA VAL A 76 -7.12 19.67 1.78
C VAL A 76 -5.76 19.60 2.45
N THR A 77 -5.65 18.78 3.49
CA THR A 77 -4.37 18.45 4.10
C THR A 77 -3.88 17.14 3.53
N ILE A 78 -2.66 17.15 2.99
CA ILE A 78 -1.98 15.98 2.46
C ILE A 78 -0.74 15.64 3.27
N THR A 79 -0.32 14.38 3.22
CA THR A 79 1.04 13.96 3.56
C THR A 79 1.76 13.45 2.32
N GLU A 80 3.00 13.91 2.11
CA GLU A 80 3.87 13.43 1.04
C GLU A 80 4.65 12.17 1.45
N SER A 81 4.69 11.87 2.76
CA SER A 81 5.40 10.71 3.32
C SER A 81 4.46 9.80 4.07
N LEU A 82 4.20 8.62 3.52
CA LEU A 82 3.39 7.59 4.19
C LEU A 82 4.06 7.02 5.45
N GLN A 83 5.36 7.26 5.64
CA GLN A 83 6.11 6.85 6.83
C GLN A 83 6.03 7.90 7.95
N GLU A 84 5.77 9.15 7.59
CA GLU A 84 5.67 10.29 8.51
C GLU A 84 4.34 11.01 8.28
N PRO A 85 3.20 10.37 8.58
CA PRO A 85 1.88 10.92 8.27
C PRO A 85 1.56 12.24 8.99
N ASP A 86 2.29 12.54 10.08
CA ASP A 86 2.17 13.80 10.82
C ASP A 86 2.85 14.98 10.10
N VAL A 87 3.77 14.71 9.17
CA VAL A 87 4.37 15.73 8.30
C VAL A 87 3.40 15.99 7.16
N THR A 88 2.74 17.14 7.24
CA THR A 88 1.60 17.48 6.37
C THR A 88 1.73 18.86 5.75
N VAL A 89 1.09 19.02 4.59
CA VAL A 89 0.91 20.29 3.89
C VAL A 89 -0.58 20.53 3.75
N THR A 90 -1.05 21.72 4.10
CA THR A 90 -2.44 22.14 3.88
C THR A 90 -2.51 23.05 2.67
N LEU A 91 -3.39 22.73 1.73
CA LEU A 91 -3.60 23.44 0.47
C LEU A 91 -5.03 23.95 0.45
N TYR A 92 -5.23 25.26 0.23
CA TYR A 92 -6.57 25.83 0.13
C TYR A 92 -7.16 25.54 -1.26
N ARG A 93 -8.46 25.26 -1.33
CA ARG A 93 -9.09 24.85 -2.59
C ARG A 93 -9.12 25.95 -3.65
N ASP A 94 -9.09 27.21 -3.25
CA ASP A 94 -9.00 28.36 -4.15
C ASP A 94 -7.60 28.52 -4.76
N GLU A 95 -6.57 27.92 -4.17
CA GLU A 95 -5.20 27.85 -4.70
C GLU A 95 -4.98 26.66 -5.64
N ILE A 96 -5.85 25.64 -5.59
CA ILE A 96 -5.73 24.41 -6.38
C ILE A 96 -6.33 24.62 -7.78
N ASP A 97 -5.48 24.51 -8.81
CA ASP A 97 -5.93 24.47 -10.21
C ASP A 97 -6.45 23.07 -10.56
N ARG A 98 -5.72 22.03 -10.15
CA ARG A 98 -6.06 20.65 -10.48
C ARG A 98 -5.70 19.68 -9.37
N MET A 99 -6.60 18.77 -9.07
CA MET A 99 -6.36 17.66 -8.14
C MET A 99 -6.92 16.36 -8.75
N VAL A 100 -6.05 15.38 -8.96
CA VAL A 100 -6.42 14.10 -9.59
C VAL A 100 -5.88 12.90 -8.81
N PRO A 101 -6.68 11.84 -8.61
CA PRO A 101 -6.19 10.61 -8.03
C PRO A 101 -5.25 9.91 -9.03
N LEU A 102 -4.08 9.50 -8.57
CA LEU A 102 -3.13 8.76 -9.37
C LEU A 102 -3.46 7.26 -9.33
N GLN A 103 -3.27 6.59 -10.46
CA GLN A 103 -3.38 5.12 -10.56
C GLN A 103 -2.04 4.44 -10.24
N ILE A 104 -1.38 4.90 -9.18
CA ILE A 104 -0.12 4.33 -8.69
C ILE A 104 -0.33 3.78 -7.29
N SER A 105 0.34 2.67 -6.99
CA SER A 105 0.37 2.10 -5.65
C SER A 105 1.68 2.50 -4.97
N PRO A 106 1.64 2.86 -3.68
CA PRO A 106 2.86 2.98 -2.88
C PRO A 106 3.59 1.65 -2.70
N MET A 107 2.91 0.52 -2.89
CA MET A 107 3.53 -0.80 -2.89
C MET A 107 4.39 -0.97 -4.17
N PRO A 108 5.70 -1.24 -4.04
CA PRO A 108 6.58 -1.40 -5.20
C PRO A 108 6.17 -2.57 -6.09
N THR A 109 6.34 -2.41 -7.41
CA THR A 109 6.25 -3.52 -8.36
C THR A 109 7.57 -4.30 -8.42
N GLY A 110 7.53 -5.52 -8.94
CA GLY A 110 8.74 -6.33 -9.15
C GLY A 110 9.33 -6.97 -7.90
N LEU A 111 8.62 -6.94 -6.75
CA LEU A 111 9.05 -7.55 -5.49
C LEU A 111 9.37 -9.06 -5.60
N LEU A 112 8.79 -9.74 -6.59
CA LEU A 112 8.97 -11.18 -6.80
C LEU A 112 10.05 -11.52 -7.83
N VAL A 113 10.66 -10.54 -8.51
CA VAL A 113 11.56 -10.77 -9.65
C VAL A 113 12.82 -11.55 -9.27
N THR A 114 13.29 -11.39 -8.03
CA THR A 114 14.48 -12.08 -7.51
C THR A 114 14.17 -13.45 -6.91
N LEU A 115 12.89 -13.80 -6.78
CA LEU A 115 12.46 -15.04 -6.14
C LEU A 115 12.30 -16.15 -7.19
N SER A 116 12.71 -17.36 -6.83
CA SER A 116 12.37 -18.57 -7.56
C SER A 116 10.88 -18.89 -7.43
N HIS A 117 10.38 -19.77 -8.30
CA HIS A 117 8.99 -20.25 -8.26
C HIS A 117 8.60 -20.76 -6.86
N ASP A 118 9.45 -21.60 -6.25
CA ASP A 118 9.19 -22.18 -4.94
C ASP A 118 9.21 -21.12 -3.82
N GLU A 119 10.05 -20.10 -3.92
CA GLU A 119 10.08 -18.98 -2.97
C GLU A 119 8.82 -18.12 -3.06
N VAL A 120 8.28 -17.92 -4.27
CA VAL A 120 6.98 -17.24 -4.45
C VAL A 120 5.86 -18.07 -3.81
N LEU A 121 5.81 -19.38 -4.07
CA LEU A 121 4.79 -20.24 -3.45
C LEU A 121 4.92 -20.25 -1.92
N ASN A 122 6.14 -20.30 -1.38
CA ASN A 122 6.38 -20.23 0.05
C ASN A 122 5.96 -18.88 0.66
N LEU A 123 6.16 -17.77 -0.06
CA LEU A 123 5.69 -16.45 0.36
C LEU A 123 4.16 -16.40 0.40
N LEU A 124 3.49 -16.86 -0.66
CA LEU A 124 2.04 -16.89 -0.74
C LEU A 124 1.45 -17.79 0.36
N ALA A 125 2.02 -18.97 0.56
CA ALA A 125 1.62 -19.89 1.61
C ALA A 125 1.78 -19.28 3.01
N TYR A 126 2.89 -18.58 3.25
CA TYR A 126 3.12 -17.88 4.52
C TYR A 126 2.06 -16.80 4.79
N ILE A 127 1.74 -15.97 3.80
CA ILE A 127 0.71 -14.92 3.94
C ILE A 127 -0.67 -15.57 4.08
N ALA A 128 -0.97 -16.60 3.30
CA ALA A 128 -2.24 -17.33 3.35
C ALA A 128 -2.50 -17.94 4.73
N ALA A 129 -1.46 -18.51 5.33
CA ALA A 129 -1.50 -19.11 6.66
C ALA A 129 -1.37 -18.09 7.81
N ASN A 130 -1.27 -16.78 7.52
CA ASN A 130 -1.01 -15.76 8.54
C ASN A 130 0.23 -16.11 9.41
N GLY A 131 1.28 -16.63 8.78
CA GLY A 131 2.49 -17.10 9.45
C GLY A 131 2.35 -18.37 10.29
N ASN A 132 1.18 -19.01 10.33
CA ASN A 132 0.95 -20.27 11.03
C ASN A 132 1.58 -21.45 10.28
N LYS A 133 2.74 -21.92 10.76
CA LYS A 133 3.47 -23.05 10.17
C LYS A 133 2.71 -24.38 10.19
N ASN A 134 1.64 -24.50 10.99
CA ASN A 134 0.83 -25.72 11.12
C ASN A 134 -0.46 -25.68 10.29
N ASP A 135 -0.66 -24.63 9.49
CA ASP A 135 -1.84 -24.46 8.66
C ASP A 135 -1.99 -25.57 7.62
N THR A 136 -3.23 -25.85 7.23
CA THR A 136 -3.58 -26.77 6.15
C THR A 136 -2.94 -26.42 4.82
N VAL A 137 -2.59 -25.15 4.58
CA VAL A 137 -1.87 -24.71 3.38
C VAL A 137 -0.50 -25.38 3.22
N PHE A 138 0.10 -25.88 4.30
CA PHE A 138 1.40 -26.58 4.28
C PHE A 138 1.27 -28.12 4.30
N LYS A 139 0.06 -28.66 4.21
CA LYS A 139 -0.23 -30.11 4.25
C LYS A 139 -0.77 -30.59 2.92
#